data_AF-A0A7G9W4B2-F1
#
_entry.id   AF-A0A7G9W4B2-F1
#
_cell.length_a   1.000
_cell.length_b   1.000
_cell.length_c   1.000
_cell.angle_alpha   90.00
_cell.angle_beta   90.00
_cell.angle_gamma   90.00
#
_symmetry.space_group_name_H-M   'P 1'
#
loop_
_entity.id
_entity.type
_entity.pdbx_description
1 polymer ?
#
loop_
_entity_poly.entity_id
_entity_poly.type
_entity_poly.pdbx_seq_one_letter_code
_entity_poly.pdbx_strand_id
1 'polypeptide(L)'
;MKNFNETDREYSEQELDEILHCLELDCYQIDMPEKEQIENCVQNLYQYLPRKKTFSDKLGFIFNEVKLELSYFNKFELKHLLTITIMFIALVVVSDNKPEIMFLSLAAVPIVTGFISLNKSKLSNMLELELSLKRSWKNRLFSKLFINYSVALTILLIMSIWVVGSGAEIDIVKYLSISLFVLGVLSVMSLWILFYSRGLLGSVITMVLWLVFSGGPLFSTRYFQLLESVSTINYILGAVLTTGLFIQYIIKMTKRDYDISVQLSS
;
A
#
# COMPACT_ATOMS: atom_id res chain seq x y z
N MET A 1 -32.51 41.26 17.91
CA MET A 1 -32.43 40.43 16.69
C MET A 1 -33.06 41.24 15.56
N LYS A 2 -32.24 41.86 14.71
CA LYS A 2 -32.71 42.53 13.48
C LYS A 2 -32.86 41.45 12.42
N ASN A 3 -34.08 41.25 11.93
CA ASN A 3 -34.39 40.32 10.85
C ASN A 3 -33.62 40.73 9.58
N PHE A 4 -32.66 39.90 9.19
CA PHE A 4 -32.12 39.85 7.82
C PHE A 4 -33.15 39.12 6.97
N ASN A 5 -34.10 39.86 6.38
CA ASN A 5 -35.03 39.33 5.38
C ASN A 5 -35.32 40.47 4.41
N GLU A 6 -34.38 40.77 3.52
CA GLU A 6 -34.61 41.64 2.36
C GLU A 6 -33.37 41.60 1.45
N THR A 7 -33.19 40.53 0.66
CA THR A 7 -32.36 40.61 -0.56
C THR A 7 -32.57 39.42 -1.50
N ASP A 8 -33.82 39.08 -1.79
CA ASP A 8 -34.17 38.36 -3.02
C ASP A 8 -35.25 39.19 -3.74
N ARG A 9 -34.87 40.39 -4.20
CA ARG A 9 -35.67 41.11 -5.19
C ARG A 9 -35.26 40.54 -6.55
N GLU A 10 -36.16 39.81 -7.18
CA GLU A 10 -36.08 39.53 -8.61
C GLU A 10 -36.12 40.88 -9.33
N TYR A 11 -34.95 41.36 -9.75
CA TYR A 11 -34.84 42.55 -10.56
C TYR A 11 -35.49 42.27 -11.91
N SER A 12 -36.42 43.13 -12.32
CA SER A 12 -36.98 43.09 -13.66
C SER A 12 -35.86 43.33 -14.69
N GLU A 13 -35.93 42.73 -15.89
CA GLU A 13 -34.92 42.91 -16.95
C GLU A 13 -34.62 44.39 -17.21
N GLN A 14 -35.62 45.27 -17.06
CA GLN A 14 -35.45 46.72 -17.21
C GLN A 14 -34.63 47.38 -16.09
N GLU A 15 -34.76 46.90 -14.84
CA GLU A 15 -33.96 47.40 -13.71
C GLU A 15 -32.52 46.89 -13.80
N LEU A 16 -32.32 45.70 -14.35
CA LEU A 16 -31.00 45.13 -14.60
C LEU A 16 -30.26 45.91 -15.70
N ASP A 17 -30.95 46.28 -16.79
CA ASP A 17 -30.42 47.12 -17.87
C ASP A 17 -30.08 48.52 -17.37
N GLU A 18 -30.91 49.10 -16.49
CA GLU A 18 -30.65 50.41 -15.89
C GLU A 18 -29.42 50.39 -14.95
N ILE A 19 -29.24 49.31 -14.18
CA ILE A 19 -28.04 49.10 -13.36
C ILE A 19 -26.80 48.90 -14.24
N LEU A 20 -26.89 48.12 -15.32
CA LEU A 20 -25.78 47.91 -16.27
C LEU A 20 -25.37 49.22 -16.94
N HIS A 21 -26.35 50.04 -17.32
CA HIS A 21 -26.12 51.35 -17.93
C HIS A 21 -25.57 52.37 -16.92
N CYS A 22 -25.97 52.30 -15.64
CA CYS A 22 -25.42 53.14 -14.56
C CYS A 22 -24.00 52.74 -14.14
N LEU A 23 -23.62 51.48 -14.34
CA LEU A 23 -22.29 50.97 -14.01
C LEU A 23 -21.21 51.34 -15.05
N GLU A 24 -21.55 52.07 -16.12
CA GLU A 24 -20.63 52.45 -17.21
C GLU A 24 -19.77 51.25 -17.69
N LEU A 25 -20.35 50.04 -17.68
CA LEU A 25 -19.69 48.81 -18.10
C LEU A 25 -19.36 48.84 -19.61
N ASP A 26 -20.04 49.68 -20.38
CA ASP A 26 -19.73 49.95 -21.79
C ASP A 26 -18.33 50.57 -21.97
N CYS A 27 -17.79 51.20 -20.92
CA CYS A 27 -16.43 51.75 -20.88
C CYS A 27 -15.42 50.77 -20.25
N TYR A 28 -15.85 49.60 -19.79
CA TYR A 28 -14.99 48.58 -19.18
C TYR A 28 -14.27 47.78 -20.27
N GLN A 29 -13.36 48.44 -21.00
CA GLN A 29 -12.43 47.79 -21.89
C GLN A 29 -11.37 47.07 -21.04
N ILE A 30 -11.53 45.76 -20.87
CA ILE A 30 -10.46 44.91 -20.40
C ILE A 30 -9.43 44.85 -21.53
N ASP A 31 -8.27 45.47 -21.32
CA ASP A 31 -7.14 45.32 -22.22
C ASP A 31 -6.80 43.83 -22.34
N MET A 32 -7.18 43.22 -23.46
CA MET A 32 -6.79 41.86 -23.74
C MET A 32 -5.27 41.84 -23.95
N PRO A 33 -4.53 40.99 -23.21
CA PRO A 33 -3.09 40.88 -23.41
C PRO A 33 -2.82 40.47 -24.85
N GLU A 34 -1.79 41.07 -25.44
CA GLU A 34 -1.37 40.73 -26.79
C GLU A 34 -1.01 39.25 -26.88
N LYS A 35 -1.19 38.65 -28.08
CA LYS A 35 -0.90 37.22 -28.31
C LYS A 35 0.51 36.82 -27.86
N GLU A 36 1.47 37.71 -28.01
CA GLU A 36 2.86 37.50 -27.59
C GLU A 36 3.01 37.39 -26.06
N GLN A 37 2.23 38.17 -25.29
CA GLN A 37 2.20 38.07 -23.84
C GLN A 37 1.56 36.76 -23.38
N ILE A 38 0.52 36.30 -24.10
CA ILE A 38 -0.11 35.00 -23.86
C ILE A 38 0.88 33.87 -24.15
N GLU A 39 1.59 33.91 -25.28
CA GLU A 39 2.58 32.89 -25.65
C GLU A 39 3.79 32.88 -24.69
N ASN A 40 4.28 34.05 -24.27
CA ASN A 40 5.32 34.15 -23.26
C ASN A 40 4.85 33.61 -21.91
N CYS A 41 3.61 33.89 -21.50
CA CYS A 41 3.03 33.32 -20.28
C CYS A 41 2.94 31.80 -20.37
N VAL A 42 2.48 31.27 -21.51
CA VAL A 42 2.41 29.82 -21.78
C VAL A 42 3.79 29.17 -21.75
N GLN A 43 4.80 29.76 -22.40
CA GLN A 43 6.18 29.25 -22.34
C GLN A 43 6.77 29.31 -20.93
N ASN A 44 6.51 30.38 -20.19
CA ASN A 44 6.89 30.49 -18.80
C ASN A 44 6.12 29.52 -17.89
N LEU A 45 4.93 29.07 -18.26
CA LEU A 45 4.18 28.04 -17.54
C LEU A 45 4.68 26.62 -17.87
N TYR A 46 5.22 26.40 -19.08
CA TYR A 46 5.78 25.10 -19.48
C TYR A 46 6.93 24.63 -18.60
N GLN A 47 7.71 25.54 -18.00
CA GLN A 47 8.79 25.17 -17.07
C GLN A 47 8.25 24.62 -15.73
N TYR A 48 7.02 24.99 -15.37
CA TYR A 48 6.33 24.49 -14.18
C TYR A 48 5.47 23.25 -14.48
N LEU A 49 5.30 22.89 -15.77
CA LEU A 49 4.60 21.66 -16.14
C LEU A 49 5.41 20.45 -15.65
N PRO A 50 4.77 19.49 -14.96
CA PRO A 50 5.46 18.31 -14.46
C PRO A 50 6.04 17.51 -15.65
N ARG A 51 7.36 17.47 -15.76
CA ARG A 51 8.07 16.67 -16.78
C ARG A 51 7.67 15.19 -16.66
N LYS A 52 7.57 14.49 -17.81
CA LYS A 52 7.40 13.03 -17.85
C LYS A 52 8.57 12.38 -17.11
N LYS A 53 8.31 11.94 -15.88
CA LYS A 53 9.28 11.27 -15.02
C LYS A 53 9.65 9.90 -15.58
N THR A 54 10.95 9.60 -15.60
CA THR A 54 11.52 8.35 -16.10
C THR A 54 11.15 7.20 -15.15
N PHE A 55 11.25 5.95 -15.59
CA PHE A 55 11.03 4.77 -14.72
C PHE A 55 11.91 4.80 -13.46
N SER A 56 13.15 5.29 -13.59
CA SER A 56 14.08 5.51 -12.47
C SER A 56 13.52 6.48 -11.42
N ASP A 57 12.88 7.57 -11.85
CA ASP A 57 12.30 8.56 -10.92
C ASP A 57 11.11 7.99 -10.15
N LYS A 58 10.34 7.09 -10.79
CA LYS A 58 9.21 6.40 -10.15
C LYS A 58 9.69 5.40 -9.10
N LEU A 59 10.74 4.64 -9.40
CA LEU A 59 11.38 3.76 -8.42
C LEU A 59 12.00 4.57 -7.28
N GLY A 60 12.71 5.65 -7.58
CA GLY A 60 13.30 6.54 -6.57
C GLY A 60 12.25 7.11 -5.62
N PHE A 61 11.07 7.48 -6.13
CA PHE A 61 9.94 7.91 -5.30
C PHE A 61 9.47 6.79 -4.36
N ILE A 62 9.28 5.57 -4.88
CA ILE A 62 8.88 4.40 -4.07
C ILE A 62 9.92 4.11 -2.98
N PHE A 63 11.21 4.12 -3.31
CA PHE A 63 12.27 3.88 -2.33
C PHE A 63 12.31 4.96 -1.25
N ASN A 64 12.08 6.23 -1.60
CA ASN A 64 11.97 7.30 -0.61
C ASN A 64 10.76 7.12 0.30
N GLU A 65 9.61 6.69 -0.24
CA GLU A 65 8.42 6.38 0.56
C GLU A 65 8.67 5.21 1.53
N VAL A 66 9.34 4.14 1.06
CA VAL A 66 9.76 3.02 1.90
C VAL A 66 10.74 3.49 2.97
N LYS A 67 11.72 4.33 2.62
CA LYS A 67 12.71 4.87 3.57
C LYS A 67 12.05 5.73 4.65
N LEU A 68 11.09 6.56 4.27
CA LEU A 68 10.29 7.34 5.21
C LEU A 68 9.51 6.42 6.16
N GLU A 69 8.77 5.43 5.62
CA GLU A 69 8.04 4.47 6.46
C GLU A 69 8.97 3.64 7.36
N LEU A 70 10.19 3.34 6.91
CA LEU A 70 11.20 2.67 7.74
C LEU A 70 11.70 3.58 8.86
N SER A 71 11.88 4.87 8.59
CA SER A 71 12.26 5.87 9.61
C SER A 71 11.16 6.10 10.64
N TYR A 72 9.89 5.97 10.25
CA TYR A 72 8.74 6.01 11.14
C TYR A 72 8.39 4.64 11.75
N PHE A 73 9.14 3.58 11.40
CA PHE A 73 8.95 2.25 11.96
C PHE A 73 9.33 2.31 13.44
N ASN A 74 8.31 2.45 14.29
CA ASN A 74 8.50 2.78 15.68
C ASN A 74 9.14 1.59 16.42
N LYS A 75 10.01 1.87 17.40
CA LYS A 75 10.62 0.84 18.29
C LYS A 75 9.54 -0.06 18.92
N PHE A 76 8.34 0.47 19.11
CA PHE A 76 7.18 -0.27 19.61
C PHE A 76 6.68 -1.36 18.64
N GLU A 77 6.64 -1.08 17.33
CA GLU A 77 6.22 -2.05 16.31
C GLU A 77 7.22 -3.18 16.21
N LEU A 78 8.52 -2.85 16.25
CA LEU A 78 9.59 -3.84 16.23
C LEU A 78 9.56 -4.72 17.48
N LYS A 79 9.31 -4.14 18.67
CA LYS A 79 9.10 -4.93 19.90
C LYS A 79 7.91 -5.87 19.79
N HIS A 80 6.77 -5.42 19.27
CA HIS A 80 5.58 -6.27 19.11
C HIS A 80 5.82 -7.42 18.14
N LEU A 81 6.42 -7.10 16.99
CA LEU A 81 6.81 -8.11 16.01
C LEU A 81 7.73 -9.17 16.64
N LEU A 82 8.76 -8.72 17.35
CA LEU A 82 9.76 -9.60 17.98
C LEU A 82 9.12 -10.47 19.08
N THR A 83 8.28 -9.88 19.94
CA THR A 83 7.54 -10.62 20.97
C THR A 83 6.61 -11.67 20.37
N ILE A 84 5.83 -11.32 19.34
CA ILE A 84 4.92 -12.28 18.68
C ILE A 84 5.73 -13.38 18.01
N THR A 85 6.85 -13.05 17.38
CA THR A 85 7.73 -14.03 16.73
C THR A 85 8.31 -15.01 17.75
N ILE A 86 8.82 -14.53 18.90
CA ILE A 86 9.35 -15.39 19.97
C ILE A 86 8.23 -16.27 20.56
N MET A 87 7.07 -15.69 20.84
CA MET A 87 5.93 -16.44 21.39
C MET A 87 5.50 -17.56 20.44
N PHE A 88 5.51 -17.27 19.13
CA PHE A 88 5.16 -18.24 18.11
C PHE A 88 6.21 -19.36 18.00
N ILE A 89 7.51 -19.03 18.04
CA ILE A 89 8.59 -20.02 18.08
C ILE A 89 8.43 -20.93 19.31
N ALA A 90 8.18 -20.34 20.49
CA ALA A 90 7.98 -21.09 21.72
C ALA A 90 6.77 -22.05 21.62
N LEU A 91 5.67 -21.59 21.01
CA LEU A 91 4.48 -22.43 20.79
C LEU A 91 4.81 -23.65 19.92
N VAL A 92 5.57 -23.48 18.84
CA VAL A 92 5.89 -24.60 17.95
C VAL A 92 6.95 -25.54 18.55
N VAL A 93 7.91 -25.02 19.33
CA VAL A 93 8.86 -25.86 20.08
C VAL A 93 8.14 -26.76 21.09
N VAL A 94 7.10 -26.25 21.74
CA VAL A 94 6.28 -27.02 22.70
C VAL A 94 5.36 -28.03 21.98
N SER A 95 5.02 -27.81 20.71
CA SER A 95 4.05 -28.61 19.95
C SER A 95 4.70 -29.70 19.08
N ASP A 96 5.63 -30.47 19.64
CA ASP A 96 6.33 -31.61 18.99
C ASP A 96 7.31 -31.26 17.85
N ASN A 97 7.90 -30.05 17.84
CA ASN A 97 9.04 -29.73 16.96
C ASN A 97 8.84 -30.18 15.50
N LYS A 98 7.77 -29.74 14.86
CA LYS A 98 7.59 -29.88 13.40
C LYS A 98 8.10 -28.62 12.70
N PRO A 99 9.41 -28.52 12.39
CA PRO A 99 10.03 -27.37 11.73
C PRO A 99 9.36 -27.01 10.41
N GLU A 100 8.76 -27.99 9.74
CA GLU A 100 7.99 -27.81 8.51
C GLU A 100 6.80 -26.85 8.70
N ILE A 101 6.13 -26.96 9.86
CA ILE A 101 5.02 -26.09 10.23
C ILE A 101 5.55 -24.69 10.59
N MET A 102 6.74 -24.59 11.19
CA MET A 102 7.37 -23.30 11.50
C MET A 102 7.59 -22.48 10.23
N PHE A 103 8.10 -23.09 9.15
CA PHE A 103 8.37 -22.40 7.89
C PHE A 103 7.14 -21.70 7.31
N LEU A 104 5.97 -22.32 7.37
CA LEU A 104 4.75 -21.78 6.76
C LEU A 104 4.07 -20.74 7.66
N SER A 105 4.10 -20.96 8.97
CA SER A 105 3.34 -20.17 9.93
C SER A 105 4.08 -18.89 10.37
N LEU A 106 5.40 -18.92 10.54
CA LEU A 106 6.18 -17.72 10.87
C LEU A 106 6.17 -16.67 9.75
N ALA A 107 6.06 -17.10 8.49
CA ALA A 107 6.00 -16.20 7.34
C ALA A 107 4.81 -15.23 7.42
N ALA A 108 3.72 -15.64 8.07
CA ALA A 108 2.51 -14.85 8.21
C ALA A 108 2.59 -13.79 9.31
N VAL A 109 3.42 -13.99 10.33
CA VAL A 109 3.51 -13.13 11.52
C VAL A 109 3.82 -11.67 11.14
N PRO A 110 4.88 -11.36 10.36
CA PRO A 110 5.20 -9.98 10.00
C PRO A 110 4.07 -9.29 9.23
N ILE A 111 3.36 -10.04 8.41
CA ILE A 111 2.33 -9.51 7.52
C ILE A 111 1.08 -9.18 8.33
N VAL A 112 0.66 -10.08 9.23
CA VAL A 112 -0.44 -9.83 10.18
C VAL A 112 -0.12 -8.63 11.07
N THR A 113 1.07 -8.56 11.66
CA THR A 113 1.48 -7.40 12.49
C THR A 113 1.51 -6.10 11.70
N GLY A 114 1.89 -6.20 10.43
CA GLY A 114 1.89 -5.09 9.49
C GLY A 114 0.50 -4.55 9.16
N PHE A 115 -0.50 -5.42 9.08
CA PHE A 115 -1.89 -4.98 8.89
C PHE A 115 -2.49 -4.35 10.15
N ILE A 116 -2.13 -4.85 11.33
CA ILE A 116 -2.54 -4.24 12.60
C ILE A 116 -1.99 -2.80 12.70
N SER A 117 -0.72 -2.59 12.35
CA SER A 117 -0.12 -1.24 12.37
C SER A 117 -0.74 -0.30 11.35
N LEU A 118 -1.07 -0.79 10.15
CA LEU A 118 -1.82 -0.04 9.14
C LEU A 118 -3.22 0.39 9.62
N ASN A 119 -3.91 -0.46 10.38
CA ASN A 119 -5.21 -0.10 10.93
C ASN A 119 -5.09 0.91 12.07
N LYS A 120 -4.05 0.82 12.89
CA LYS A 120 -3.78 1.77 13.97
C LYS A 120 -3.56 3.19 13.44
N SER A 121 -2.89 3.37 12.30
CA SER A 121 -2.67 4.69 11.71
C SER A 121 -3.95 5.34 11.17
N LYS A 122 -4.93 4.53 10.73
CA LYS A 122 -6.28 5.00 10.38
C LYS A 122 -7.06 5.48 11.60
N LEU A 123 -6.95 4.76 12.73
CA LEU A 123 -7.66 5.07 13.97
C LEU A 123 -7.09 6.28 14.72
N SER A 124 -5.82 6.66 14.49
CA SER A 124 -5.16 7.74 15.23
C SER A 124 -5.37 9.15 14.65
N ASN A 125 -6.42 9.40 13.85
CA ASN A 125 -6.73 10.68 13.17
C ASN A 125 -5.59 11.34 12.36
N MET A 126 -4.46 10.65 12.14
CA MET A 126 -3.38 11.14 11.26
C MET A 126 -3.75 11.11 9.77
N LEU A 127 -4.89 10.50 9.44
CA LEU A 127 -5.38 10.41 8.06
C LEU A 127 -5.76 11.78 7.47
N GLU A 128 -6.20 12.72 8.31
CA GLU A 128 -6.51 14.10 7.88
C GLU A 128 -5.23 14.90 7.58
N LEU A 129 -4.17 14.69 8.37
CA LEU A 129 -2.84 15.23 8.12
C LEU A 129 -2.17 14.61 6.88
N GLU A 130 -2.48 13.34 6.57
CA GLU A 130 -1.96 12.67 5.37
C GLU A 130 -2.66 13.13 4.08
N LEU A 131 -3.96 13.41 4.15
CA LEU A 131 -4.72 14.00 3.05
C LEU A 131 -4.24 15.42 2.73
N SER A 132 -3.92 16.24 3.74
CA SER A 132 -3.40 17.59 3.54
C SER A 132 -1.97 17.61 2.98
N LEU A 133 -1.17 16.57 3.21
CA LEU A 133 0.18 16.41 2.68
C LEU A 133 0.24 15.78 1.26
N LYS A 134 -0.90 15.59 0.57
CA LYS A 134 -0.98 14.92 -0.75
C LYS A 134 -0.37 13.50 -0.78
N ARG A 135 -0.24 12.83 0.37
CA ARG A 135 0.33 11.47 0.42
C ARG A 135 -0.77 10.46 0.12
N SER A 136 -0.69 9.75 -1.01
CA SER A 136 -1.69 8.73 -1.35
C SER A 136 -1.66 7.58 -0.34
N TRP A 137 -2.80 7.30 0.30
CA TRP A 137 -3.02 6.15 1.19
C TRP A 137 -2.49 4.83 0.59
N LYS A 138 -2.62 4.66 -0.73
CA LYS A 138 -2.18 3.45 -1.43
C LYS A 138 -0.65 3.32 -1.45
N ASN A 139 0.10 4.41 -1.62
CA ASN A 139 1.57 4.38 -1.62
C ASN A 139 2.13 4.01 -0.25
N ARG A 140 1.48 4.48 0.82
CA ARG A 140 1.84 4.11 2.20
C ARG A 140 1.54 2.64 2.48
N LEU A 141 0.34 2.19 2.14
CA LEU A 141 -0.06 0.79 2.29
C LEU A 141 0.87 -0.14 1.53
N PHE A 142 1.25 0.25 0.31
CA PHE A 142 2.25 -0.46 -0.47
C PHE A 142 3.61 -0.52 0.23
N SER A 143 4.12 0.62 0.70
CA SER A 143 5.43 0.70 1.37
C SER A 143 5.46 -0.17 2.63
N LYS A 144 4.40 -0.16 3.43
CA LYS A 144 4.26 -1.04 4.60
C LYS A 144 4.21 -2.52 4.21
N LEU A 145 3.43 -2.89 3.19
CA LEU A 145 3.41 -4.27 2.69
C LEU A 145 4.78 -4.74 2.21
N PHE A 146 5.53 -3.89 1.50
CA PHE A 146 6.88 -4.18 1.05
C PHE A 146 7.84 -4.41 2.22
N ILE A 147 7.78 -3.55 3.25
CA ILE A 147 8.57 -3.72 4.48
C ILE A 147 8.21 -5.07 5.14
N ASN A 148 6.93 -5.38 5.34
CA ASN A 148 6.53 -6.63 5.99
C ASN A 148 6.95 -7.86 5.19
N TYR A 149 6.85 -7.80 3.85
CA TYR A 149 7.30 -8.84 2.95
C TYR A 149 8.82 -9.07 3.10
N SER A 150 9.62 -7.99 3.10
CA SER A 150 11.08 -8.09 3.31
C SER A 150 11.44 -8.66 4.69
N VAL A 151 10.71 -8.27 5.74
CA VAL A 151 10.91 -8.80 7.09
C VAL A 151 10.57 -10.29 7.14
N ALA A 152 9.47 -10.72 6.52
CA ALA A 152 9.10 -12.13 6.44
C ALA A 152 10.14 -12.97 5.69
N LEU A 153 10.69 -12.45 4.59
CA LEU A 153 11.82 -13.10 3.90
C LEU A 153 13.05 -13.23 4.81
N THR A 154 13.41 -12.18 5.54
CA THR A 154 14.54 -12.23 6.48
C THR A 154 14.32 -13.28 7.57
N ILE A 155 13.10 -13.39 8.11
CA ILE A 155 12.76 -14.42 9.11
C ILE A 155 12.87 -15.82 8.51
N LEU A 156 12.40 -16.03 7.28
CA LEU A 156 12.53 -17.33 6.58
C LEU A 156 14.00 -17.72 6.36
N LEU A 157 14.86 -16.77 6.02
CA LEU A 157 16.29 -17.00 5.88
C LEU A 157 16.95 -17.35 7.21
N ILE A 158 16.65 -16.61 8.28
CA ILE A 158 17.16 -16.89 9.63
C ILE A 158 16.71 -18.30 10.08
N MET A 159 15.45 -18.65 9.82
CA MET A 159 14.93 -19.98 10.14
C MET A 159 15.62 -21.08 9.36
N SER A 160 15.90 -20.85 8.08
CA SER A 160 16.66 -21.80 7.26
C SER A 160 18.04 -22.08 7.86
N ILE A 161 18.74 -21.03 8.30
CA ILE A 161 20.05 -21.15 8.96
C ILE A 161 19.93 -21.91 10.29
N TRP A 162 18.89 -21.63 11.08
CA TRP A 162 18.66 -22.30 12.36
C TRP A 162 18.37 -23.80 12.20
N VAL A 163 17.55 -24.18 11.21
CA VAL A 163 17.23 -25.59 10.93
C VAL A 163 18.45 -26.36 10.42
N VAL A 164 19.31 -25.73 9.60
CA VAL A 164 20.60 -26.35 9.22
C VAL A 164 21.46 -26.61 10.45
N GLY A 165 21.51 -25.65 11.38
CA GLY A 165 22.30 -25.77 12.61
C GLY A 165 21.76 -26.79 13.62
N SER A 166 20.46 -27.13 13.58
CA SER A 166 19.84 -28.11 14.48
C SER A 166 20.03 -29.56 14.04
N GLY A 167 20.61 -29.80 12.86
CA GLY A 167 20.86 -31.15 12.35
C GLY A 167 19.60 -31.92 11.95
N ALA A 168 18.48 -31.22 11.73
CA ALA A 168 17.24 -31.85 11.35
C ALA A 168 17.27 -32.33 9.88
N GLU A 169 16.94 -33.59 9.64
CA GLU A 169 16.89 -34.20 8.30
C GLU A 169 15.64 -33.75 7.53
N ILE A 170 15.67 -32.51 7.04
CA ILE A 170 14.53 -31.88 6.38
C ILE A 170 14.99 -31.33 5.05
N ASP A 171 14.16 -31.50 4.02
CA ASP A 171 14.35 -30.84 2.73
C ASP A 171 14.02 -29.34 2.86
N ILE A 172 14.99 -28.58 3.37
CA ILE A 172 14.88 -27.12 3.59
C ILE A 172 14.52 -26.40 2.29
N VAL A 173 15.04 -26.87 1.15
CA VAL A 173 14.78 -26.25 -0.15
C VAL A 173 13.30 -26.38 -0.50
N LYS A 174 12.70 -27.55 -0.26
CA LYS A 174 11.27 -27.77 -0.45
C LYS A 174 10.42 -26.85 0.42
N TYR A 175 10.68 -26.80 1.72
CA TYR A 175 9.88 -25.99 2.64
C TYR A 175 10.07 -24.48 2.45
N LEU A 176 11.29 -24.03 2.14
CA LEU A 176 11.55 -22.65 1.76
C LEU A 176 10.77 -22.28 0.49
N SER A 177 10.78 -23.15 -0.52
CA SER A 177 10.05 -22.93 -1.77
C SER A 177 8.54 -22.86 -1.55
N ILE A 178 7.98 -23.74 -0.71
CA ILE A 178 6.57 -23.72 -0.32
C ILE A 178 6.23 -22.41 0.38
N SER A 179 7.01 -22.00 1.37
CA SER A 179 6.77 -20.75 2.11
C SER A 179 6.86 -19.52 1.21
N LEU A 180 7.86 -19.47 0.32
CA LEU A 180 7.99 -18.38 -0.65
C LEU A 180 6.80 -18.31 -1.61
N PHE A 181 6.33 -19.46 -2.10
CA PHE A 181 5.16 -19.53 -2.95
C PHE A 181 3.91 -19.02 -2.24
N VAL A 182 3.61 -19.55 -1.04
CA VAL A 182 2.44 -19.13 -0.26
C VAL A 182 2.51 -17.65 0.08
N LEU A 183 3.68 -17.17 0.48
CA LEU A 183 3.91 -15.77 0.79
C LEU A 183 3.72 -14.86 -0.43
N GLY A 184 4.16 -15.29 -1.62
CA GLY A 184 3.91 -14.60 -2.88
C GLY A 184 2.43 -14.56 -3.25
N VAL A 185 1.75 -15.70 -3.26
CA VAL A 185 0.31 -15.80 -3.59
C VAL A 185 -0.52 -14.92 -2.66
N LEU A 186 -0.35 -15.07 -1.34
CA LEU A 186 -1.15 -14.32 -0.36
C LEU A 186 -0.85 -12.82 -0.41
N SER A 187 0.38 -12.42 -0.72
CA SER A 187 0.75 -11.01 -0.89
C SER A 187 0.07 -10.39 -2.12
N VAL A 188 0.03 -11.11 -3.25
CA VAL A 188 -0.70 -10.68 -4.46
C VAL A 188 -2.20 -10.60 -4.20
N MET A 189 -2.78 -11.62 -3.55
CA MET A 189 -4.19 -11.58 -3.14
C MET A 189 -4.49 -10.42 -2.19
N SER A 190 -3.58 -10.14 -1.25
CA SER A 190 -3.74 -9.03 -0.31
C SER A 190 -3.74 -7.68 -1.04
N LEU A 191 -2.81 -7.47 -1.98
CA LEU A 191 -2.81 -6.27 -2.82
C LEU A 191 -4.09 -6.15 -3.65
N TRP A 192 -4.57 -7.25 -4.21
CA TRP A 192 -5.79 -7.28 -5.00
C TRP A 192 -7.01 -6.90 -4.15
N ILE A 193 -7.17 -7.52 -2.98
CA ILE A 193 -8.26 -7.21 -2.03
C ILE A 193 -8.21 -5.73 -1.63
N LEU A 194 -7.03 -5.20 -1.31
CA LEU A 194 -6.86 -3.81 -0.88
C LEU A 194 -7.06 -2.80 -2.02
N PHE A 195 -6.87 -3.22 -3.26
CA PHE A 195 -7.16 -2.40 -4.43
C PHE A 195 -8.67 -2.22 -4.64
N TYR A 196 -9.43 -3.29 -4.45
CA TYR A 196 -10.89 -3.29 -4.65
C TYR A 196 -11.66 -2.84 -3.41
N SER A 197 -11.21 -3.25 -2.23
CA SER A 197 -11.84 -2.90 -0.96
C SER A 197 -11.33 -1.55 -0.47
N ARG A 198 -12.20 -0.55 -0.52
CA ARG A 198 -11.94 0.75 0.09
C ARG A 198 -12.17 0.63 1.60
N GLY A 199 -11.12 0.86 2.40
CA GLY A 199 -11.27 1.08 3.85
C GLY A 199 -10.68 -0.01 4.73
N LEU A 200 -11.21 -0.13 5.94
CA LEU A 200 -10.73 -1.03 7.01
C LEU A 200 -11.21 -2.48 6.79
N LEU A 201 -12.30 -2.67 6.05
CA LEU A 201 -12.83 -4.00 5.75
C LEU A 201 -11.84 -4.83 4.91
N GLY A 202 -11.15 -4.20 3.96
CA GLY A 202 -10.11 -4.86 3.15
C GLY A 202 -8.95 -5.40 3.98
N SER A 203 -8.46 -4.63 4.95
CA SER A 203 -7.35 -5.05 5.81
C SER A 203 -7.75 -6.18 6.76
N VAL A 204 -8.99 -6.19 7.25
CA VAL A 204 -9.52 -7.28 8.07
C VAL A 204 -9.64 -8.57 7.25
N ILE A 205 -10.18 -8.50 6.03
CA ILE A 205 -10.28 -9.67 5.14
C ILE A 205 -8.88 -10.24 4.86
N THR A 206 -7.90 -9.39 4.56
CA THR A 206 -6.52 -9.86 4.34
C THR A 206 -5.94 -10.50 5.60
N MET A 207 -6.19 -9.93 6.78
CA MET A 207 -5.71 -10.50 8.04
C MET A 207 -6.30 -11.89 8.31
N VAL A 208 -7.60 -12.07 8.08
CA VAL A 208 -8.27 -13.37 8.21
C VAL A 208 -7.73 -14.36 7.18
N LEU A 209 -7.55 -13.94 5.92
CA LEU A 209 -6.96 -14.76 4.86
C LEU A 209 -5.59 -15.32 5.29
N TRP A 210 -4.73 -14.46 5.83
CA TRP A 210 -3.41 -14.84 6.33
C TRP A 210 -3.48 -15.81 7.49
N LEU A 211 -4.35 -15.56 8.49
CA LEU A 211 -4.51 -16.44 9.65
C LEU A 211 -5.05 -17.83 9.27
N VAL A 212 -5.98 -17.91 8.32
CA VAL A 212 -6.54 -19.18 7.86
C VAL A 212 -5.49 -20.00 7.11
N PHE A 213 -4.74 -19.37 6.20
CA PHE A 213 -3.70 -20.07 5.43
C PHE A 213 -2.49 -20.47 6.28
N SER A 214 -2.06 -19.62 7.21
CA SER A 214 -0.92 -19.91 8.07
C SER A 214 -1.25 -20.82 9.25
N GLY A 215 -2.49 -20.74 9.75
CA GLY A 215 -2.99 -21.55 10.85
C GLY A 215 -3.57 -22.90 10.42
N GLY A 216 -4.07 -23.03 9.18
CA GLY A 216 -4.61 -24.29 8.64
C GLY A 216 -3.73 -25.53 8.84
N PRO A 217 -2.39 -25.46 8.63
CA PRO A 217 -1.47 -26.57 8.90
C PRO A 217 -1.43 -27.03 10.36
N LEU A 218 -1.75 -26.15 11.33
CA LEU A 218 -1.80 -26.51 12.75
C LEU A 218 -3.04 -27.36 13.08
N PHE A 219 -4.12 -27.20 12.32
CA PHE A 219 -5.40 -27.86 12.59
C PHE A 219 -5.67 -29.09 11.72
N SER A 220 -4.96 -29.26 10.59
CA SER A 220 -5.16 -30.40 9.69
C SER A 220 -3.86 -30.88 9.05
N THR A 221 -3.47 -32.12 9.35
CA THR A 221 -2.35 -32.82 8.71
C THR A 221 -2.60 -33.08 7.22
N ARG A 222 -3.87 -33.22 6.80
CA ARG A 222 -4.24 -33.42 5.39
C ARG A 222 -3.90 -32.22 4.51
N TYR A 223 -3.97 -31.01 5.07
CA TYR A 223 -3.57 -29.80 4.38
C TYR A 223 -2.07 -29.86 4.04
N PHE A 224 -1.26 -30.26 5.01
CA PHE A 224 0.18 -30.39 4.86
C PHE A 224 0.57 -31.47 3.85
N GLN A 225 -0.09 -32.64 3.88
CA GLN A 225 0.14 -33.72 2.92
C GLN A 225 -0.14 -33.31 1.46
N LEU A 226 -1.15 -32.47 1.23
CA LEU A 226 -1.43 -31.94 -0.11
C LEU A 226 -0.32 -31.02 -0.61
N LEU A 227 0.21 -30.15 0.26
CA LEU A 227 1.37 -29.30 -0.06
C LEU A 227 2.63 -30.14 -0.32
N GLU A 228 2.81 -31.22 0.43
CA GLU A 228 3.99 -32.06 0.29
C GLU A 228 3.97 -32.90 -1.01
N SER A 229 2.79 -33.23 -1.53
CA SER A 229 2.61 -34.04 -2.74
C SER A 229 3.07 -33.37 -4.04
N VAL A 230 3.24 -32.04 -4.03
CA VAL A 230 3.62 -31.26 -5.22
C VAL A 230 5.15 -31.18 -5.32
N SER A 231 5.66 -31.27 -6.56
CA SER A 231 7.09 -31.13 -6.83
C SER A 231 7.63 -29.75 -6.45
N THR A 232 8.82 -29.71 -5.84
CA THR A 232 9.56 -28.50 -5.48
C THR A 232 9.74 -27.53 -6.65
N ILE A 233 9.93 -28.04 -7.87
CA ILE A 233 10.11 -27.22 -9.09
C ILE A 233 8.87 -26.35 -9.34
N ASN A 234 7.67 -26.88 -9.10
CA ASN A 234 6.43 -26.14 -9.30
C ASN A 234 6.30 -24.99 -8.30
N TYR A 235 6.76 -25.18 -7.06
CA TYR A 235 6.79 -24.12 -6.05
C TYR A 235 7.76 -23.01 -6.42
N ILE A 236 8.94 -23.36 -6.93
CA ILE A 236 9.94 -22.37 -7.39
C ILE A 236 9.37 -21.56 -8.56
N LEU A 237 8.81 -22.22 -9.58
CA LEU A 237 8.18 -21.54 -10.72
C LEU A 237 7.03 -20.64 -10.26
N GLY A 238 6.20 -21.12 -9.35
CA GLY A 238 5.11 -20.33 -8.76
C GLY A 238 5.60 -19.11 -7.98
N ALA A 239 6.68 -19.25 -7.20
CA ALA A 239 7.28 -18.13 -6.45
C ALA A 239 7.84 -17.06 -7.41
N VAL A 240 8.50 -17.46 -8.50
CA VAL A 240 8.97 -16.53 -9.54
C VAL A 240 7.81 -15.82 -10.23
N LEU A 241 6.73 -16.55 -10.56
CA LEU A 241 5.57 -15.98 -11.23
C LEU A 241 4.83 -14.99 -10.32
N THR A 242 4.62 -15.34 -9.05
CA THR A 242 3.93 -14.48 -8.08
C THR A 242 4.73 -13.22 -7.73
N THR A 243 6.06 -13.32 -7.62
CA THR A 243 6.91 -12.13 -7.43
C THR A 243 6.89 -11.21 -8.66
N GLY A 244 6.90 -11.76 -9.87
CA GLY A 244 6.71 -11.00 -11.12
C GLY A 244 5.37 -10.26 -11.16
N LEU A 245 4.28 -10.96 -10.82
CA LEU A 245 2.94 -10.35 -10.73
C LEU A 245 2.89 -9.26 -9.66
N PHE A 246 3.51 -9.50 -8.48
CA PHE A 246 3.59 -8.51 -7.41
C PHE A 246 4.24 -7.22 -7.92
N ILE A 247 5.39 -7.30 -8.59
CA ILE A 247 6.08 -6.15 -9.21
C ILE A 247 5.19 -5.45 -10.25
N GLN A 248 4.51 -6.21 -11.12
CA GLN A 248 3.64 -5.64 -12.14
C GLN A 248 2.45 -4.87 -11.52
N TYR A 249 1.85 -5.40 -10.46
CA TYR A 249 0.76 -4.73 -9.74
C TYR A 249 1.22 -3.42 -9.08
N ILE A 250 2.45 -3.39 -8.56
CA ILE A 250 3.06 -2.18 -8.01
C ILE A 250 3.17 -1.09 -9.07
N ILE A 251 3.77 -1.43 -10.21
CA ILE A 251 3.95 -0.49 -11.33
C ILE A 251 2.60 0.06 -11.81
N LYS A 252 1.58 -0.80 -11.88
CA LYS A 252 0.23 -0.41 -12.31
C LYS A 252 -0.45 0.52 -11.30
N MET A 253 -0.29 0.28 -10.00
CA MET A 253 -0.85 1.15 -8.95
C MET A 253 -0.21 2.54 -8.97
N THR A 254 1.11 2.62 -9.07
CA THR A 254 1.83 3.90 -9.09
C THR A 254 1.46 4.74 -10.31
N LYS A 255 1.17 4.12 -11.46
CA LYS A 255 0.69 4.83 -12.66
C LYS A 255 -0.69 5.46 -12.46
N ARG A 256 -1.62 4.75 -11.82
CA ARG A 256 -3.01 5.21 -11.68
C ARG A 256 -3.18 6.36 -10.68
N ASP A 257 -2.43 6.36 -9.58
CA ASP A 257 -2.48 7.48 -8.63
C ASP A 257 -1.80 8.74 -9.18
N TYR A 258 -0.81 8.57 -10.07
CA TYR A 258 -0.16 9.67 -10.77
C TYR A 258 -1.13 10.42 -11.69
N ASP A 259 -1.92 9.71 -12.49
CA ASP A 259 -2.89 10.33 -13.41
C ASP A 259 -3.95 11.16 -12.66
N ILE A 260 -4.36 10.70 -11.46
CA ILE A 260 -5.31 11.43 -10.60
C ILE A 260 -4.67 12.69 -9.98
N SER A 261 -3.40 12.61 -9.55
CA SER A 261 -2.71 13.77 -8.97
C SER A 261 -2.43 14.89 -9.98
N VAL A 262 -2.27 14.55 -11.26
CA VAL A 262 -2.08 15.51 -12.35
C VAL A 262 -3.41 16.19 -12.71
N GLN A 263 -4.53 15.44 -12.72
CA GLN A 263 -5.87 15.98 -12.99
C GLN A 263 -6.42 16.90 -11.88
N LEU A 264 -5.96 16.74 -10.63
CA LEU A 264 -6.35 17.63 -9.52
C LEU A 264 -5.46 18.88 -9.42
N SER A 265 -4.41 18.98 -10.24
CA SER A 265 -3.53 20.15 -10.33
C SER A 265 -3.74 21.00 -11.59
N SER A 266 -4.66 20.57 -12.46
CA SER A 266 -5.16 21.29 -13.64
C SER A 266 -6.56 21.81 -13.35
#